data_AF-A0A5D2W4C2-F1
#
_entry.id   AF-A0A5D2W4C2-F1
#
_cell.length_a   1.000
_cell.length_b   1.000
_cell.length_c   1.000
_cell.angle_alpha   90.00
_cell.angle_beta   90.00
_cell.angle_gamma   90.00
#
_symmetry.space_group_name_H-M   'P 1'
#
loop_
_entity.id
_entity.type
_entity.pdbx_description
1 polymer ?
#
loop_
_entity_poly.entity_id
_entity_poly.type
_entity_poly.pdbx_seq_one_letter_code
_entity_poly.pdbx_strand_id
1 'polypeptide(L)'
;FSAKFNAFSFGILLLKIISDQKISSFSHPVHHHILLGHALLLWNEGRAIELVNACLEDSIVESLVLRCIQVALICVQNFPKDRPTMSLVNFMLTNEEASLPLPKVPRFFTDTSSNTNTVTRK
;
A
#
# COMPACT_ATOMS: atom_id res chain seq x y z
N PHE A 1 19.07 6.60 8.03
CA PHE A 1 17.62 6.47 8.26
C PHE A 1 16.96 7.79 7.91
N SER A 2 15.84 7.83 7.18
CA SER A 2 15.23 9.09 6.70
C SER A 2 13.73 9.11 6.97
N ALA A 3 13.15 10.29 7.19
CA ALA A 3 11.71 10.44 7.43
C ALA A 3 10.83 9.78 6.34
N LYS A 4 11.29 9.77 5.08
CA LYS A 4 10.59 9.14 3.95
C LYS A 4 10.68 7.61 3.96
N PHE A 5 11.78 7.05 4.46
CA PHE A 5 11.89 5.61 4.68
C PHE A 5 11.00 5.17 5.84
N ASN A 6 10.92 5.97 6.90
CA ASN A 6 10.06 5.69 8.05
C ASN A 6 8.59 5.63 7.64
N ALA A 7 8.14 6.59 6.83
CA ALA A 7 6.80 6.57 6.26
C ALA A 7 6.55 5.29 5.45
N PHE A 8 7.48 4.93 4.55
CA PHE A 8 7.36 3.69 3.75
C PHE A 8 7.21 2.45 4.63
N SER A 9 8.13 2.26 5.59
CA SER A 9 8.11 1.10 6.49
C SER A 9 6.85 1.06 7.36
N PHE A 10 6.38 2.22 7.81
CA PHE A 10 5.11 2.34 8.53
C PHE A 10 3.92 1.91 7.67
N GLY A 11 3.84 2.38 6.42
CA GLY A 11 2.77 2.00 5.49
C GLY A 11 2.72 0.50 5.22
N ILE A 12 3.88 -0.15 5.02
CA ILE A 12 3.96 -1.61 4.87
C ILE A 12 3.46 -2.32 6.14
N LEU A 13 3.88 -1.84 7.32
CA LEU A 13 3.45 -2.43 8.58
C LEU A 13 1.94 -2.30 8.77
N LEU A 14 1.37 -1.14 8.46
CA LEU A 14 -0.06 -0.89 8.59
C LEU A 14 -0.88 -1.80 7.66
N LEU A 15 -0.47 -1.97 6.39
CA LEU A 15 -1.12 -2.92 5.48
C LEU A 15 -1.05 -4.35 5.99
N LYS A 16 0.09 -4.77 6.55
CA LYS A 16 0.24 -6.12 7.12
C LYS A 16 -0.69 -6.37 8.31
N ILE A 17 -0.86 -5.38 9.18
CA ILE A 17 -1.77 -5.45 10.32
C ILE A 17 -3.21 -5.61 9.83
N ILE A 18 -3.64 -4.77 8.88
CA ILE A 18 -5.00 -4.80 8.33
C ILE A 18 -5.28 -6.15 7.64
N SER A 19 -4.30 -6.68 6.91
CA SER A 19 -4.43 -7.92 6.15
C SER A 19 -4.25 -9.20 6.98
N ASP A 20 -3.94 -9.09 8.27
CA ASP A 20 -3.45 -10.17 9.15
C ASP A 20 -2.41 -11.09 8.49
N GLN A 21 -1.59 -10.53 7.61
CA GLN A 21 -0.52 -11.29 6.97
C GLN A 21 0.67 -11.32 7.91
N LYS A 22 1.05 -12.53 8.34
CA LYS A 22 2.24 -12.75 9.19
C LYS A 22 3.43 -11.97 8.65
N ILE A 23 3.99 -11.12 9.52
CA ILE A 23 5.20 -10.31 9.23
C ILE A 23 6.35 -11.19 8.69
N SER A 24 6.38 -12.47 9.07
CA SER A 24 7.38 -13.48 8.72
C SER A 24 7.32 -14.01 7.27
N SER A 25 6.15 -14.16 6.64
CA SER A 25 6.05 -14.76 5.29
C SER A 25 6.47 -13.81 4.15
N PHE A 26 6.68 -12.53 4.48
CA PHE A 26 6.97 -11.46 3.51
C PHE A 26 8.31 -10.78 3.82
N SER A 27 9.31 -11.51 4.31
CA SER A 27 10.68 -10.97 4.47
C SER A 27 11.35 -10.64 3.12
N HIS A 28 10.85 -11.25 2.03
CA HIS A 28 11.36 -11.04 0.68
C HIS A 28 10.68 -9.86 -0.03
N PRO A 29 11.43 -8.95 -0.72
CA PRO A 29 10.88 -7.79 -1.42
C PRO A 29 9.76 -8.13 -2.41
N VAL A 30 9.85 -9.27 -3.09
CA VAL A 30 8.83 -9.78 -4.03
C VAL A 30 7.46 -9.87 -3.36
N HIS A 31 7.42 -10.32 -2.11
CA HIS A 31 6.17 -10.47 -1.39
C HIS A 31 5.58 -9.09 -1.01
N HIS A 32 6.40 -8.07 -0.68
CA HIS A 32 5.88 -6.70 -0.48
C HIS A 32 5.20 -6.17 -1.74
N HIS A 33 5.76 -6.44 -2.92
CA HIS A 33 5.15 -6.03 -4.18
C HIS A 33 3.79 -6.69 -4.41
N ILE A 34 3.62 -7.95 -4.02
CA ILE A 34 2.33 -8.67 -4.11
C ILE A 34 1.28 -8.03 -3.19
N LEU A 35 1.62 -7.78 -1.92
CA LEU A 35 0.69 -7.14 -0.97
C LEU A 35 0.30 -5.73 -1.42
N LEU A 36 1.29 -4.92 -1.82
CA LEU A 36 1.06 -3.56 -2.32
C LEU A 36 0.20 -3.55 -3.57
N GLY A 37 0.49 -4.44 -4.52
CA GLY A 37 -0.27 -4.59 -5.75
C GLY A 37 -1.73 -4.96 -5.47
N HIS A 38 -1.95 -5.95 -4.60
CA HIS A 38 -3.28 -6.40 -4.20
C HIS A 38 -4.07 -5.31 -3.46
N ALA A 39 -3.46 -4.65 -2.47
CA ALA A 39 -4.12 -3.59 -1.71
C ALA A 39 -4.51 -2.41 -2.60
N LEU A 40 -3.67 -2.03 -3.55
CA LEU A 40 -3.99 -0.97 -4.50
C LEU A 40 -5.07 -1.38 -5.50
N LEU A 41 -5.05 -2.62 -5.99
CA LEU A 41 -6.10 -3.14 -6.88
C LEU A 41 -7.46 -3.01 -6.21
N LEU A 42 -7.59 -3.53 -4.98
CA LEU A 42 -8.82 -3.42 -4.20
C LEU A 42 -9.21 -1.96 -3.94
N TRP A 43 -8.25 -1.08 -3.65
CA TRP A 43 -8.50 0.35 -3.50
C TRP A 43 -9.11 0.98 -4.75
N ASN A 44 -8.54 0.69 -5.92
CA ASN A 44 -9.03 1.23 -7.19
C ASN A 44 -10.40 0.66 -7.58
N GLU A 45 -10.73 -0.57 -7.17
CA GLU A 45 -12.03 -1.21 -7.39
C GLU A 45 -13.09 -0.78 -6.36
N GLY A 46 -12.75 0.04 -5.35
CA GLY A 46 -13.66 0.40 -4.27
C GLY A 46 -13.93 -0.76 -3.30
N ARG A 47 -13.09 -1.79 -3.32
CA ARG A 47 -13.19 -3.04 -2.56
C ARG A 47 -12.12 -3.14 -1.46
N ALA A 48 -11.53 -2.02 -1.07
CA ALA A 48 -10.43 -1.98 -0.10
C ALA A 48 -10.74 -2.67 1.24
N ILE A 49 -12.02 -2.69 1.65
CA ILE A 49 -12.43 -3.34 2.88
C ILE A 49 -12.20 -4.87 2.87
N GLU A 50 -12.18 -5.49 1.69
CA GLU A 50 -11.85 -6.92 1.54
C GLU A 50 -10.40 -7.26 1.90
N LEU A 51 -9.56 -6.22 2.11
CA LEU A 51 -8.23 -6.41 2.68
C LEU A 51 -8.29 -6.78 4.16
N VAL A 52 -9.37 -6.44 4.87
CA VAL A 52 -9.51 -6.70 6.31
C VAL A 52 -9.65 -8.20 6.56
N ASN A 53 -8.86 -8.69 7.50
CA ASN A 53 -9.04 -10.06 7.96
C ASN A 53 -10.38 -10.25 8.70
N ALA A 54 -11.05 -11.36 8.46
CA ALA A 54 -12.30 -11.76 9.11
C ALA A 54 -12.24 -11.67 10.65
N CYS A 55 -11.08 -11.92 11.28
CA CYS A 55 -10.91 -11.80 12.73
C CYS A 55 -11.11 -10.38 13.28
N LEU A 56 -11.10 -9.36 12.42
CA LEU A 56 -11.27 -7.96 12.79
C LEU A 56 -12.68 -7.42 12.45
N GLU A 57 -13.52 -8.18 11.74
CA GLU A 57 -14.80 -7.71 11.19
C GLU A 57 -15.80 -7.26 12.26
N ASP A 58 -15.85 -7.93 13.42
CA ASP A 58 -16.88 -7.68 14.44
C ASP A 58 -16.69 -6.38 15.26
N SER A 59 -15.55 -5.70 15.13
CA SER A 59 -15.17 -4.58 16.02
C SER A 59 -14.71 -3.31 15.28
N ILE A 60 -14.84 -3.28 13.96
CA ILE A 60 -14.24 -2.24 13.14
C ILE A 60 -15.26 -1.23 12.62
N VAL A 61 -14.87 0.04 12.72
CA VAL A 61 -15.52 1.13 11.98
C VAL A 61 -14.91 1.19 10.57
N GLU A 62 -15.70 0.82 9.57
CA GLU A 62 -15.28 0.71 8.16
C GLU A 62 -14.55 1.96 7.66
N SER A 63 -15.07 3.15 7.98
CA SER A 63 -14.47 4.42 7.56
C SER A 63 -13.06 4.63 8.12
N LEU A 64 -12.80 4.21 9.36
CA LEU A 64 -11.47 4.28 9.96
C LEU A 64 -10.49 3.33 9.29
N VAL A 65 -10.95 2.15 8.88
CA VAL A 65 -10.10 1.21 8.14
C VAL A 65 -9.80 1.70 6.75
N LEU A 66 -10.81 2.12 5.99
CA LEU A 66 -10.59 2.68 4.65
C LEU A 66 -9.60 3.85 4.70
N ARG A 67 -9.70 4.68 5.74
CA ARG A 67 -8.73 5.75 6.01
C ARG A 67 -7.33 5.21 6.28
N CYS A 68 -7.19 4.18 7.14
CA CYS A 68 -5.91 3.54 7.40
C CYS A 68 -5.29 2.96 6.12
N ILE A 69 -6.08 2.29 5.28
CA ILE A 69 -5.64 1.75 3.99
C ILE A 69 -5.18 2.87 3.07
N GLN A 70 -5.95 3.96 2.96
CA GLN A 70 -5.58 5.12 2.15
C GLN A 70 -4.24 5.71 2.59
N VAL A 71 -4.08 5.97 3.89
CA VAL A 71 -2.83 6.50 4.47
C VAL A 71 -1.66 5.56 4.21
N ALA A 72 -1.87 4.25 4.35
CA ALA A 72 -0.84 3.25 4.08
C ALA A 72 -0.41 3.27 2.61
N LEU A 73 -1.35 3.36 1.66
CA LEU A 73 -1.08 3.47 0.22
C LEU A 73 -0.37 4.79 -0.16
N ILE A 74 -0.63 5.89 0.56
CA ILE A 74 0.11 7.16 0.41
C ILE A 74 1.55 7.02 0.98
N CYS A 75 1.73 6.25 2.06
CA CYS A 75 3.03 6.02 2.68
C CYS A 75 3.99 5.20 1.79
N VAL A 76 3.46 4.24 1.04
CA VAL A 76 4.23 3.28 0.23
C VAL A 76 4.43 3.70 -1.22
N GLN A 77 4.25 4.99 -1.51
CA GLN A 77 4.46 5.55 -2.84
C GLN A 77 5.88 5.29 -3.37
N ASN A 78 5.98 4.98 -4.67
CA ASN A 78 7.25 4.62 -5.31
C ASN A 78 8.32 5.69 -5.11
N PHE A 79 7.98 6.94 -5.41
CA PHE A 79 8.93 8.04 -5.31
C PHE A 79 8.98 8.60 -3.88
N PRO A 80 10.17 8.72 -3.26
CA PRO A 80 10.30 9.25 -1.90
C PRO A 80 9.71 10.66 -1.71
N LYS A 81 9.67 11.48 -2.77
CA LYS A 81 9.06 12.82 -2.75
C LYS A 81 7.56 12.79 -2.54
N ASP A 82 6.88 11.73 -2.96
CA ASP A 82 5.43 11.57 -2.88
C ASP A 82 4.98 10.99 -1.53
N ARG A 83 5.92 10.44 -0.74
CA ARG A 83 5.63 9.91 0.59
C ARG A 83 5.43 11.05 1.58
N PRO A 84 4.49 10.94 2.54
CA PRO A 84 4.27 11.96 3.57
C PRO A 84 5.41 11.98 4.60
N THR A 85 5.45 13.01 5.44
CA THR A 85 6.23 12.99 6.69
C THR A 85 5.46 12.22 7.76
N MET A 86 6.13 11.66 8.76
CA MET A 86 5.45 10.97 9.87
C MET A 86 4.49 11.88 10.64
N SER A 87 4.79 13.18 10.75
CA SER A 87 3.87 14.16 11.34
C SER A 87 2.56 14.28 10.54
N LEU A 88 2.68 14.28 9.21
CA LEU A 88 1.51 14.31 8.33
C LEU A 88 0.75 12.98 8.39
N VAL A 89 1.44 11.84 8.46
CA VAL A 89 0.79 10.52 8.67
C VAL A 89 -0.04 10.53 9.95
N ASN A 90 0.52 11.00 11.07
CA ASN A 90 -0.20 11.12 12.34
C ASN A 90 -1.45 12.02 12.18
N PHE A 91 -1.28 13.19 11.59
CA PHE A 91 -2.39 14.10 11.31
C PHE A 91 -3.49 13.44 10.46
N MET A 92 -3.12 12.74 9.39
CA MET A 92 -4.08 12.04 8.53
C MET A 92 -4.86 10.98 9.30
N LEU A 93 -4.22 10.25 10.22
CA LEU A 93 -4.88 9.19 11.00
C LEU A 93 -5.76 9.73 12.12
N THR A 94 -5.36 10.81 12.80
CA THR A 94 -6.07 11.33 13.99
C THR A 94 -7.15 12.36 13.66
N ASN A 95 -7.18 12.89 12.45
CA ASN A 95 -8.16 13.90 12.05
C ASN A 95 -9.12 13.33 11.01
N GLU A 96 -10.29 12.85 11.44
CA GLU A 96 -11.29 12.20 10.57
C GLU A 96 -11.86 13.13 9.48
N GLU A 97 -11.90 14.43 9.73
CA GLU A 97 -12.43 15.43 8.78
C GLU A 97 -11.40 15.87 7.72
N ALA A 98 -10.13 15.46 7.86
CA ALA A 98 -9.11 15.86 6.90
C ALA A 98 -9.32 15.17 5.53
N SER A 99 -9.40 15.98 4.48
CA SER A 99 -9.38 15.50 3.09
C SER A 99 -7.99 14.96 2.75
N LEU A 100 -7.92 13.66 2.41
CA LEU A 100 -6.68 12.98 2.08
C LEU A 100 -6.45 12.91 0.56
N PRO A 101 -5.21 13.04 0.08
CA PRO A 101 -4.93 12.84 -1.34
C PRO A 101 -5.20 11.39 -1.74
N LEU A 102 -5.62 11.17 -2.98
CA LEU A 102 -5.73 9.81 -3.50
C LEU A 102 -4.34 9.17 -3.65
N PRO A 103 -4.17 7.89 -3.31
CA PRO A 103 -2.95 7.17 -3.60
C PRO A 103 -2.65 7.21 -5.10
N LYS A 104 -1.40 7.51 -5.48
CA LYS A 104 -0.99 7.41 -6.88
C LYS A 104 -0.78 5.95 -7.23
N VAL A 105 -1.18 5.58 -8.44
CA VAL A 105 -0.95 4.24 -8.98
C VAL A 105 0.57 4.01 -9.12
N PRO A 106 1.17 2.99 -8.48
CA PRO A 106 2.52 2.55 -8.76
C PRO A 106 2.60 2.14 -10.23
N ARG A 107 3.50 2.75 -10.99
CA ARG A 107 3.80 2.39 -12.40
C ARG A 107 4.32 0.95 -12.59
N PHE A 108 4.32 0.11 -11.56
CA PHE A 108 4.95 -1.22 -11.57
C PHE A 108 4.21 -2.30 -12.37
N PHE A 109 3.05 -2.00 -12.98
CA PHE A 109 2.28 -3.00 -13.74
C PHE A 109 2.45 -2.95 -15.26
N THR A 110 3.33 -2.09 -15.81
CA THR A 110 3.48 -1.97 -17.29
C THR A 110 4.71 -2.69 -17.88
N ASP A 111 5.63 -3.23 -17.08
CA ASP A 111 6.88 -3.80 -17.62
C ASP A 111 6.88 -5.33 -17.73
N THR A 112 5.78 -5.92 -18.20
CA THR A 112 5.81 -7.29 -18.75
C THR A 112 4.91 -7.36 -19.97
N SER A 113 5.29 -6.66 -21.04
CA SER A 113 4.90 -7.04 -22.39
C SER A 113 5.94 -6.53 -23.41
N SER A 114 6.39 -7.44 -24.26
CA SER A 114 7.24 -7.27 -25.45
C SER A 114 8.74 -6.96 -25.27
N ASN A 115 9.55 -8.04 -25.16
CA ASN A 115 10.78 -8.17 -25.95
C ASN A 115 11.18 -9.65 -26.06
N THR A 116 10.40 -10.42 -26.82
CA THR A 116 10.92 -11.64 -27.45
C THR A 116 11.67 -11.21 -28.71
N ASN A 117 12.94 -10.82 -28.56
CA ASN A 117 13.84 -10.69 -29.71
C ASN A 117 14.08 -12.09 -30.27
N THR A 118 13.39 -12.41 -31.36
CA THR A 118 13.70 -13.53 -32.23
C THR A 118 15.10 -13.33 -32.81
N VAL A 119 16.04 -14.17 -32.41
CA VAL A 119 17.35 -14.29 -33.07
C VAL A 119 17.13 -15.00 -34.40
N THR A 120 17.17 -14.25 -35.49
CA THR A 120 17.23 -14.81 -36.85
C THR A 120 18.69 -14.97 -37.26
N ARG A 121 19.07 -16.23 -37.47
CA ARG A 121 20.33 -16.72 -38.06
C ARG A 121 20.55 -16.10 -39.45
N LYS A 122 21.78 -15.71 -39.76
CA LYS A 122 22.31 -15.61 -41.13
C LYS A 122 23.68 -16.26 -41.17
#